data_AF-A0A6A3A2U0-F1
#
_entry.id   AF-A0A6A3A2U0-F1
#
_cell.length_a   1.000
_cell.length_b   1.000
_cell.length_c   1.000
_cell.angle_alpha   90.00
_cell.angle_beta   90.00
_cell.angle_gamma   90.00
#
_symmetry.space_group_name_H-M   'P 1'
#
loop_
_entity.id
_entity.type
_entity.pdbx_description
1 polymer ?
#
loop_
_entity_poly.entity_id
_entity_poly.type
_entity_poly.pdbx_seq_one_letter_code
_entity_poly.pdbx_strand_id
1 'polypeptide(L)'
;MPQGVTIEDLYQQLRKCYKDEEFVKVLEKGVVPHTHNVRGSNYCLMNVFPDRLPGRAIIISVIDNLVKGASGQALQNLNIMLGAFKKLPMCFEGLQPSFVGKWVVRC
;
A
#
# COMPACT_ATOMS: atom_id res chain seq x y z
N MET A 1 2.00 10.15 18.46
CA MET A 1 1.73 8.79 18.95
C MET A 1 1.30 8.87 20.40
N PRO A 2 0.28 8.10 20.83
CA PRO A 2 -0.09 7.99 22.25
C PRO A 2 1.10 7.51 23.10
N GLN A 3 1.11 7.86 24.38
CA GLN A 3 2.16 7.43 25.31
C GLN A 3 2.25 5.90 25.36
N GLY A 4 3.45 5.36 25.16
CA GLY A 4 3.73 3.92 25.18
C GLY A 4 3.60 3.21 23.83
N VAL A 5 3.09 3.86 22.78
CA VAL A 5 3.00 3.24 21.43
C VAL A 5 4.34 3.36 20.71
N THR A 6 4.88 2.22 20.29
CA THR A 6 6.12 2.14 19.52
C THR A 6 5.85 2.02 18.03
N ILE A 7 6.89 2.26 17.22
CA ILE A 7 6.84 2.03 15.77
C ILE A 7 6.61 0.55 15.46
N GLU A 8 7.11 -0.34 16.32
CA GLU A 8 6.89 -1.76 16.20
C GLU A 8 5.42 -2.11 16.31
N ASP A 9 4.72 -1.49 17.25
CA ASP A 9 3.29 -1.70 17.42
C ASP A 9 2.52 -1.28 16.16
N LEU A 10 2.86 -0.12 15.58
CA LEU A 10 2.27 0.33 14.32
C LEU A 10 2.53 -0.65 13.17
N TYR A 11 3.77 -1.13 13.04
CA TYR A 11 4.15 -2.11 12.02
C TYR A 11 3.35 -3.41 12.16
N GLN A 12 3.26 -3.95 13.39
CA GLN A 12 2.53 -5.18 13.66
C GLN A 12 1.03 -5.02 13.46
N GLN A 13 0.44 -3.89 13.85
CA GLN A 13 -0.98 -3.62 13.60
C GLN A 13 -1.28 -3.57 12.11
N LEU A 14 -0.50 -2.84 11.31
CA LEU A 14 -0.70 -2.80 9.85
C LEU A 14 -0.57 -4.19 9.21
N ARG A 15 0.46 -4.96 9.62
CA ARG A 15 0.68 -6.31 9.10
C ARG A 15 -0.46 -7.26 9.46
N LYS A 16 -1.04 -7.11 10.65
CA LYS A 16 -2.21 -7.87 11.09
C LYS A 16 -3.47 -7.47 10.32
N CYS A 17 -3.73 -6.17 10.18
CA CYS A 17 -4.91 -5.64 9.48
C CYS A 17 -4.96 -6.05 8.01
N TYR A 18 -3.81 -6.07 7.33
CA TYR A 18 -3.71 -6.38 5.90
C TYR A 18 -3.19 -7.79 5.60
N LYS A 19 -3.19 -8.70 6.59
CA LYS A 19 -2.65 -10.05 6.45
C LYS A 19 -3.33 -10.84 5.32
N ASP A 20 -4.65 -10.73 5.24
CA ASP A 20 -5.48 -11.50 4.31
C ASP A 20 -5.82 -10.72 3.02
N GLU A 21 -5.29 -9.50 2.90
CA GLU A 21 -5.48 -8.64 1.73
C GLU A 21 -4.47 -8.97 0.62
N GLU A 22 -4.98 -9.29 -0.56
CA GLU A 22 -4.15 -9.65 -1.70
C GLU A 22 -3.38 -8.44 -2.24
N PHE A 23 -4.07 -7.31 -2.35
CA PHE A 23 -3.59 -6.10 -3.01
C PHE A 23 -2.86 -5.13 -2.10
N VAL A 24 -2.82 -5.37 -0.79
CA VAL A 24 -2.12 -4.51 0.17
C VAL A 24 -0.97 -5.29 0.78
N LYS A 25 0.26 -4.78 0.65
CA LYS A 25 1.45 -5.42 1.19
C LYS A 25 2.21 -4.45 2.10
N VAL A 26 2.36 -4.88 3.35
CA VAL A 26 3.28 -4.25 4.31
C VAL A 26 4.65 -4.87 4.07
N LEU A 27 5.62 -4.05 3.63
CA LEU A 27 6.97 -4.50 3.31
C LEU A 27 7.75 -4.88 4.57
N GLU A 28 8.92 -5.51 4.37
CA GLU A 28 9.86 -5.75 5.47
C GLU A 28 10.38 -4.42 6.05
N LYS A 29 10.71 -4.42 7.34
CA LYS A 29 11.18 -3.21 8.02
C LYS A 29 12.43 -2.65 7.35
N GLY A 30 12.49 -1.34 7.20
CA GLY A 30 13.60 -0.65 6.55
C GLY A 30 13.50 -0.59 5.02
N VAL A 31 12.62 -1.37 4.38
CA VAL A 31 12.41 -1.32 2.93
C VAL A 31 11.54 -0.12 2.57
N VAL A 32 12.09 0.81 1.79
CA VAL A 32 11.34 1.98 1.29
C VAL A 32 10.45 1.56 0.12
N PRO A 33 9.13 1.76 0.18
CA PRO A 33 8.26 1.51 -0.96
C PRO A 33 8.57 2.48 -2.10
N HIS A 34 8.71 1.95 -3.32
CA HIS A 34 8.95 2.74 -4.52
C HIS A 34 7.77 2.63 -5.50
N THR A 35 7.40 3.76 -6.09
CA THR A 35 6.28 3.85 -7.05
C THR A 35 6.50 3.00 -8.31
N HIS A 36 7.77 2.73 -8.67
CA HIS A 36 8.08 1.85 -9.80
C HIS A 36 7.61 0.40 -9.59
N ASN A 37 7.48 -0.06 -8.35
CA ASN A 37 7.09 -1.44 -8.04
C ASN A 37 5.59 -1.69 -8.20
N VAL A 38 4.78 -0.64 -8.25
CA VAL A 38 3.31 -0.74 -8.29
C VAL A 38 2.72 -0.31 -9.63
N ARG A 39 3.54 0.19 -10.55
CA ARG A 39 3.09 0.71 -11.84
C ARG A 39 2.34 -0.35 -12.65
N GLY A 40 1.17 0.02 -13.17
CA GLY A 40 0.31 -0.89 -13.94
C GLY A 40 -0.33 -2.00 -13.12
N SER A 41 -0.12 -2.01 -11.81
CA SER A 41 -0.63 -3.04 -10.91
C SER A 41 -1.69 -2.48 -9.97
N ASN A 42 -2.51 -3.38 -9.43
CA ASN A 42 -3.49 -3.04 -8.40
C ASN A 42 -2.91 -3.12 -6.98
N TYR A 43 -1.57 -3.18 -6.84
CA TYR A 43 -0.91 -3.29 -5.54
C TYR A 43 -0.75 -1.94 -4.83
N CYS A 44 -0.88 -1.98 -3.52
CA CYS A 44 -0.48 -0.95 -2.58
C CYS A 44 0.66 -1.50 -1.71
N LEU A 45 1.85 -0.92 -1.84
CA LEU A 45 2.98 -1.26 -0.98
C LEU A 45 3.13 -0.19 0.08
N MET A 46 3.29 -0.60 1.34
CA MET A 46 3.45 0.35 2.44
C MET A 46 4.50 -0.11 3.45
N ASN A 47 5.06 0.86 4.18
CA ASN A 47 5.93 0.60 5.32
C ASN A 47 5.91 1.76 6.32
N VAL A 48 6.38 1.49 7.54
CA VAL A 48 6.44 2.45 8.66
C VAL A 48 7.90 2.71 9.03
N PHE A 49 8.23 3.97 9.28
CA PHE A 49 9.56 4.42 9.67
C PHE A 49 9.49 5.32 10.91
N PRO A 50 10.54 5.34 11.74
CA PRO A 50 10.71 6.38 12.75
C PRO A 50 10.78 7.77 12.10
N ASP A 51 10.12 8.76 12.70
CA ASP A 51 10.44 10.17 12.44
C ASP A 51 11.63 10.60 13.32
N ARG A 52 12.32 11.68 12.93
CA ARG A 52 13.38 12.29 13.77
C ARG A 52 12.83 12.83 15.08
N LEU A 53 11.55 13.22 15.09
CA LEU A 53 10.89 13.81 16.25
C LEU A 53 10.29 12.69 17.10
N PRO A 54 10.54 12.68 18.43
CA PRO A 54 9.97 11.68 19.31
C PRO A 54 8.45 11.73 19.26
N GLY A 55 7.82 10.55 19.29
CA GLY A 55 6.36 10.41 19.24
C GLY A 55 5.75 10.56 17.84
N ARG A 56 6.53 10.57 16.76
CA ARG A 56 6.04 10.59 15.37
C ARG A 56 6.57 9.42 14.54
N ALA A 57 5.76 9.00 13.58
CA ALA A 57 6.07 7.90 12.68
C ALA A 57 5.73 8.33 11.26
N ILE A 58 6.53 7.90 10.30
CA ILE A 58 6.34 8.17 8.88
C ILE A 58 5.80 6.90 8.25
N ILE A 59 4.60 6.97 7.68
CA ILE A 59 4.04 5.89 6.88
C ILE A 59 4.18 6.27 5.41
N ILE A 60 4.83 5.41 4.64
CA ILE A 60 4.97 5.58 3.20
C ILE A 60 4.08 4.53 2.55
N SER A 61 3.19 4.96 1.64
CA SER A 61 2.38 4.08 0.81
C SER A 61 2.54 4.47 -0.65
N VAL A 62 2.69 3.49 -1.53
CA VAL A 62 2.77 3.70 -2.99
C VAL A 62 1.70 2.86 -3.68
N ILE A 63 1.03 3.49 -4.64
CA ILE A 63 0.04 2.89 -5.52
C ILE A 63 0.25 3.42 -6.93
N ASP A 64 -0.27 2.71 -7.93
CA ASP A 64 -0.57 3.31 -9.22
C ASP A 64 -1.88 4.08 -9.13
N ASN A 65 -1.86 5.37 -9.51
CA ASN A 65 -2.98 6.27 -9.38
C ASN A 65 -4.11 5.98 -10.38
N LEU A 66 -3.80 5.39 -11.54
CA LEU A 66 -4.81 5.08 -12.56
C LEU A 66 -5.41 3.70 -12.35
N VAL A 67 -4.62 2.76 -11.83
CA VAL A 67 -5.08 1.40 -11.51
C VAL A 67 -5.67 1.37 -10.11
N LYS A 68 -4.86 1.18 -9.07
CA LYS A 68 -5.35 1.07 -7.68
C LYS A 68 -6.01 2.36 -7.18
N GLY A 69 -5.61 3.51 -7.70
CA GLY A 69 -6.21 4.81 -7.36
C GLY A 69 -7.53 5.12 -8.08
N ALA A 70 -7.90 4.37 -9.13
CA ALA A 70 -9.13 4.62 -9.88
C ALA A 70 -9.76 3.34 -10.43
N SER A 71 -9.44 2.98 -11.69
CA SER A 71 -10.15 1.95 -12.46
C SER A 71 -10.07 0.56 -11.83
N GLY A 72 -8.90 0.20 -11.28
CA GLY A 72 -8.67 -1.08 -10.60
C GLY A 72 -9.49 -1.22 -9.31
N GLN A 73 -9.70 -0.13 -8.58
CA GLN A 73 -10.54 -0.15 -7.38
C GLN A 73 -12.04 -0.23 -7.71
N ALA A 74 -12.47 0.45 -8.78
CA ALA A 74 -13.85 0.34 -9.27
C ALA A 74 -14.18 -1.10 -9.70
N LEU A 75 -13.24 -1.76 -10.39
CA LEU A 75 -13.40 -3.16 -10.78
C LEU A 75 -13.39 -4.12 -9.58
N GLN A 76 -12.56 -3.86 -8.56
CA GLN A 76 -12.61 -4.62 -7.29
C GLN A 76 -14.00 -4.54 -6.65
N ASN A 77 -14.57 -3.33 -6.56
CA ASN A 77 -15.92 -3.15 -5.99
C ASN A 77 -16.98 -3.87 -6.81
N LEU A 78 -16.91 -3.78 -8.14
CA LEU A 78 -17.83 -4.49 -9.04
C LEU A 78 -17.74 -6.01 -8.86
N ASN A 79 -16.53 -6.56 -8.74
CA ASN A 79 -16.33 -7.99 -8.50
C ASN A 79 -16.96 -8.45 -7.19
N ILE A 80 -16.86 -7.64 -6.13
CA ILE A 80 -17.53 -7.91 -4.85
C ILE A 80 -19.05 -7.89 -5.02
N MET A 81 -19.59 -6.88 -5.71
CA MET A 81 -21.04 -6.76 -5.96
C MET A 81 -21.61 -7.92 -6.77
N LEU A 82 -20.85 -8.43 -7.75
CA LEU A 82 -21.26 -9.54 -8.61
C LEU A 82 -21.03 -10.93 -7.97
N GLY A 83 -20.51 -10.99 -6.74
CA GLY A 83 -20.13 -12.26 -6.09
C GLY A 83 -18.99 -13.01 -6.80
N ALA A 84 -18.33 -12.36 -7.77
CA ALA A 84 -17.22 -12.91 -8.53
C ALA A 84 -15.92 -12.74 -7.72
N PHE A 85 -15.80 -13.53 -6.65
CA PHE A 85 -14.57 -13.59 -5.88
C PHE A 85 -13.42 -14.11 -6.76
N LYS A 86 -12.46 -13.24 -7.04
CA LYS A 86 -11.11 -13.57 -7.55
C LYS A 86 -11.02 -14.28 -8.91
N LYS A 87 -11.52 -13.71 -10.01
CA LYS A 87 -11.22 -14.30 -11.34
C LYS A 87 -10.75 -13.35 -12.45
N LEU A 88 -10.89 -12.04 -12.31
CA LEU A 88 -10.33 -11.16 -13.33
C LEU A 88 -8.85 -10.87 -13.02
N PRO A 89 -7.92 -11.07 -13.97
CA PRO A 89 -6.52 -10.71 -13.80
C PRO A 89 -6.44 -9.18 -13.69
N MET A 90 -6.52 -8.67 -12.46
CA MET A 90 -6.28 -7.26 -12.13
C MET A 90 -4.78 -6.95 -11.98
N CYS A 91 -3.94 -7.95 -12.21
CA CYS A 91 -2.48 -7.84 -12.19
C CYS A 91 -1.97 -7.90 -13.63
N PHE A 92 -1.70 -6.74 -14.23
CA PHE A 92 -0.64 -6.65 -15.23
C PHE A 92 0.68 -6.53 -14.44
N GLU A 93 1.54 -7.55 -14.50
CA GLU A 93 2.91 -7.40 -14.00
C GLU A 93 3.64 -6.34 -14.85
N GLY A 94 4.28 -5.39 -14.16
CA GLY A 94 4.60 -4.06 -14.69
C GLY A 94 5.48 -4.00 -15.93
N LEU A 95 5.05 -3.22 -16.92
CA LEU A 95 5.85 -2.70 -18.04
C LEU A 95 6.41 -1.30 -17.70
N GLN A 96 7.74 -1.13 -17.69
CA GLN A 96 8.44 0.18 -17.61
C GLN A 96 8.46 0.88 -18.99
N PRO A 97 8.50 2.24 -19.17
CA PRO A 97 9.16 3.29 -18.34
C PRO A 97 8.39 4.62 -18.05
N SER A 98 8.83 5.31 -16.98
CA SER A 98 8.79 6.75 -16.57
C SER A 98 7.51 7.63 -16.62
N PHE A 99 6.84 7.80 -15.46
CA PHE A 99 6.35 9.07 -14.84
C PHE A 99 5.48 8.72 -13.59
N VAL A 100 5.87 9.01 -12.32
CA VAL A 100 4.98 8.76 -11.16
C VAL A 100 5.27 9.67 -9.94
N GLY A 101 4.23 10.27 -9.35
CA GLY A 101 4.28 11.11 -8.16
C GLY A 101 4.32 10.34 -6.82
N LYS A 102 5.00 10.92 -5.82
CA LYS A 102 5.23 10.36 -4.47
C LYS A 102 4.37 11.10 -3.45
N TRP A 103 3.53 10.38 -2.70
CA TRP A 103 2.78 10.94 -1.59
C TRP A 103 3.41 10.52 -0.26
N VAL A 104 3.77 11.48 0.58
CA VAL A 104 4.29 11.26 1.94
C VAL A 104 3.26 11.84 2.90
N VAL A 105 2.56 10.98 3.64
CA VAL A 105 1.68 11.42 4.72
C VAL A 105 2.52 11.50 6.00
N ARG A 106 2.68 12.71 6.54
CA ARG A 106 3.26 12.93 7.87
C ARG A 106 2.13 13.01 8.88
N CYS A 107 2.07 12.07 9.81
CA CYS A 107 1.18 12.09 10.96
C CYS A 107 1.93 12.54 12.22
#